data_AF-A0A3P8A7M5-F1
#
_entry.id   AF-A0A3P8A7M5-F1
#
_cell.length_a   1.000
_cell.length_b   1.000
_cell.length_c   1.000
_cell.angle_alpha   90.00
_cell.angle_beta   90.00
_cell.angle_gamma   90.00
#
_symmetry.space_group_name_H-M   'P 1'
#
loop_
_entity.id
_entity.type
_entity.pdbx_description
1 polymer ?
#
loop_
_entity_poly.entity_id
_entity_poly.type
_entity_poly.pdbx_seq_one_letter_code
_entity_poly.pdbx_strand_id
1 'polypeptide(L)'
;MDPMGWHTVISMQSGTNFYINKGMKKVRPLNKTKDHLFDSIAWNHHNVNELSTQEILIGTNDGLIFETMLMFNEDSFFSSGTIEQYWIQARWTFYFLLFMIVQIFD
;
A
#
# COMPACT_ATOMS: atom_id res chain seq x y z
N MET A 1 -7.58 3.66 4.61
CA MET A 1 -6.86 4.73 5.31
C MET A 1 -6.14 4.09 6.47
N ASP A 2 -4.91 4.53 6.76
CA ASP A 2 -4.15 4.05 7.91
C ASP A 2 -4.78 4.51 9.23
N PRO A 3 -4.43 3.88 10.37
CA PRO A 3 -5.02 4.21 11.67
C PRO A 3 -4.83 5.67 12.11
N MET A 4 -3.73 6.32 11.70
CA MET A 4 -3.43 7.70 12.07
C MET A 4 -4.00 8.73 11.07
N GLY A 5 -4.54 8.28 9.94
CA GLY A 5 -5.10 9.14 8.90
C GLY A 5 -4.07 9.92 8.08
N TRP A 6 -2.80 9.49 8.10
CA TRP A 6 -1.74 10.08 7.28
C TRP A 6 -1.72 9.53 5.87
N HIS A 7 -2.02 8.25 5.68
CA HIS A 7 -1.88 7.53 4.43
C HIS A 7 -3.23 6.98 3.96
N THR A 8 -3.56 7.27 2.70
CA THR A 8 -4.77 6.75 2.08
C THR A 8 -4.43 6.16 0.73
N VAL A 9 -4.82 4.91 0.55
CA VAL A 9 -4.82 4.21 -0.74
C VAL A 9 -6.26 4.11 -1.22
N ILE A 10 -6.48 4.35 -2.51
CA ILE A 10 -7.78 4.33 -3.15
C ILE A 10 -7.68 3.42 -4.36
N SER A 11 -8.63 2.50 -4.51
CA SER A 11 -8.74 1.63 -5.67
C SER A 11 -10.04 1.93 -6.42
N MET A 12 -9.96 1.99 -7.75
CA MET A 12 -11.11 2.19 -8.62
C MET A 12 -11.47 0.90 -9.33
N GLN A 13 -12.76 0.69 -9.61
CA GLN A 13 -13.26 -0.44 -10.41
C GLN A 13 -12.63 -0.51 -11.81
N SER A 14 -12.06 0.59 -12.31
CA SER A 14 -11.29 0.62 -13.55
C SER A 14 -9.93 -0.07 -13.47
N GLY A 15 -9.54 -0.60 -12.30
CA GLY A 15 -8.20 -1.13 -12.05
C GLY A 15 -7.13 -0.06 -11.84
N THR A 16 -7.53 1.21 -11.69
CA THR A 16 -6.61 2.31 -11.41
C THR A 16 -6.52 2.54 -9.91
N ASN A 17 -5.32 2.47 -9.37
CA ASN A 17 -5.05 2.66 -7.95
C ASN A 17 -4.33 3.99 -7.70
N PHE A 18 -4.53 4.52 -6.50
CA PHE A 18 -4.02 5.83 -6.12
C PHE A 18 -3.54 5.83 -4.68
N TYR A 19 -2.58 6.72 -4.42
CA TYR A 19 -2.06 7.00 -3.10
C TYR A 19 -2.07 8.51 -2.84
N ILE A 20 -2.47 8.87 -1.63
CA ILE A 20 -2.38 10.23 -1.10
C ILE A 20 -1.95 10.17 0.36
N ASN A 21 -0.99 11.02 0.72
CA ASN A 21 -0.66 11.32 2.10
C ASN A 21 -1.29 12.66 2.50
N LYS A 22 -1.57 12.86 3.79
CA LYS A 22 -2.17 14.08 4.35
C LYS A 22 -1.44 15.37 3.93
N GLY A 23 -0.12 15.35 3.76
CA GLY A 23 0.68 16.49 3.28
C GLY A 23 0.62 16.73 1.76
N MET A 24 0.08 15.79 0.97
CA MET A 24 0.06 15.88 -0.48
C MET A 24 -1.12 16.71 -0.99
N LYS A 25 -0.84 17.68 -1.87
CA LYS A 25 -1.87 18.48 -2.57
C LYS A 25 -2.53 17.76 -3.75
N LYS A 26 -1.90 16.69 -4.24
CA LYS A 26 -2.36 15.93 -5.41
C LYS A 26 -2.27 14.44 -5.11
N VAL A 27 -3.33 13.73 -5.45
CA VAL A 27 -3.36 12.27 -5.48
C VAL A 27 -2.36 11.77 -6.52
N ARG A 28 -1.62 10.71 -6.21
CA ARG A 28 -0.66 10.10 -7.14
C ARG A 28 -1.15 8.73 -7.60
N PRO A 29 -1.10 8.44 -8.91
CA PRO A 29 -1.48 7.13 -9.42
C PRO A 29 -0.41 6.08 -9.10
N LEU A 30 -0.85 4.86 -8.80
CA LEU A 30 0.00 3.69 -8.54
C LEU A 30 0.11 2.83 -9.82
N ASN A 31 0.98 3.22 -10.74
CA ASN A 31 1.02 2.66 -12.09
C ASN A 31 1.48 1.20 -12.15
N LYS A 32 2.31 0.74 -11.18
CA LYS A 32 2.80 -0.66 -11.15
C LYS A 32 1.71 -1.67 -10.81
N THR A 33 0.57 -1.22 -10.29
CA THR A 33 -0.57 -2.06 -9.92
C THR A 33 -1.79 -1.80 -10.77
N LYS A 34 -1.59 -1.20 -11.94
CA LYS A 34 -2.65 -1.05 -12.92
C LYS A 34 -3.24 -2.44 -13.23
N ASP A 35 -4.56 -2.49 -13.38
CA ASP A 35 -5.35 -3.68 -13.67
C ASP A 35 -5.53 -4.65 -12.48
N HIS A 36 -4.98 -4.32 -11.30
CA HIS A 36 -5.29 -5.02 -10.05
C HIS A 36 -6.30 -4.20 -9.22
N LEU A 37 -7.45 -4.81 -8.90
CA LEU A 37 -8.43 -4.18 -8.02
C LEU A 37 -8.11 -4.52 -6.56
N PHE A 38 -7.76 -3.52 -5.77
CA PHE A 38 -7.49 -3.72 -4.34
C PHE A 38 -8.81 -3.84 -3.59
N ASP A 39 -8.92 -4.89 -2.77
CA ASP A 39 -10.10 -5.19 -1.96
C ASP A 39 -9.82 -4.98 -0.47
N SER A 40 -8.58 -5.25 -0.04
CA SER A 40 -8.16 -5.10 1.36
C SER A 40 -6.75 -4.58 1.49
N ILE A 41 -6.47 -3.91 2.61
CA ILE A 41 -5.14 -3.41 2.97
C ILE A 41 -4.92 -3.65 4.46
N ALA A 42 -3.84 -4.34 4.80
CA ALA A 42 -3.36 -4.48 6.17
C ALA A 42 -2.24 -3.45 6.43
N TRP A 43 -2.47 -2.60 7.43
CA TRP A 43 -1.54 -1.56 7.84
C TRP A 43 -0.62 -2.07 8.95
N ASN A 44 0.63 -1.61 8.98
CA ASN A 44 1.50 -1.88 10.11
C ASN A 44 1.13 -0.98 11.30
N HIS A 45 0.50 -1.56 12.32
CA HIS A 45 0.08 -0.83 13.53
C HIS A 45 1.22 -0.56 14.51
N HIS A 46 2.32 -1.32 14.41
CA HIS A 46 3.45 -1.26 15.35
C HIS A 46 4.49 -0.23 14.93
N ASN A 47 4.66 -0.05 13.62
CA ASN A 47 5.62 0.89 13.03
C ASN A 47 4.84 1.88 12.16
N VAL A 48 4.31 2.93 12.79
CA VAL A 48 3.55 3.98 12.08
C VAL A 48 4.44 5.20 11.89
N ASN A 49 4.47 5.77 10.70
CA ASN A 49 5.30 6.91 10.35
C ASN A 49 4.53 7.84 9.40
N GLU A 50 4.59 9.16 9.57
CA GLU A 50 3.89 10.12 8.71
C GLU A 50 4.48 10.20 7.29
N LEU A 51 5.78 9.95 7.14
CA LEU A 51 6.52 10.06 5.89
C LEU A 51 6.49 8.76 5.08
N SER A 52 6.08 7.64 5.68
CA SER A 52 5.97 6.37 4.96
C SER A 52 5.01 5.42 5.63
N THR A 53 4.28 4.67 4.81
CA THR A 53 3.37 3.61 5.26
C THR A 53 4.05 2.48 6.02
N GLN A 54 5.39 2.42 5.99
CA GLN A 54 6.15 1.20 6.29
C GLN A 54 5.65 0.04 5.42
N GLU A 55 5.96 -1.20 5.80
CA GLU A 55 5.48 -2.39 5.12
C GLU A 55 3.97 -2.52 5.28
N ILE A 56 3.27 -2.58 4.16
CA ILE A 56 1.83 -2.86 4.12
C ILE A 56 1.56 -4.03 3.20
N LEU A 57 0.46 -4.72 3.47
CA LEU A 57 0.01 -5.84 2.64
C LEU A 57 -1.29 -5.45 1.96
N ILE A 58 -1.37 -5.69 0.65
CA ILE A 58 -2.51 -5.33 -0.18
C ILE A 58 -3.08 -6.60 -0.79
N GLY A 59 -4.34 -6.89 -0.47
CA GLY A 59 -5.11 -7.99 -1.05
C GLY A 59 -5.95 -7.51 -2.23
N THR A 60 -5.97 -8.29 -3.29
CA THR A 60 -6.76 -8.01 -4.49
C THR A 60 -8.00 -8.90 -4.61
N ASN A 61 -8.94 -8.51 -5.46
CA ASN A 61 -10.17 -9.26 -5.71
C ASN A 61 -9.95 -10.62 -6.40
N ASP A 62 -8.80 -10.85 -7.02
CA ASP A 62 -8.39 -12.11 -7.66
C ASP A 62 -7.54 -13.01 -6.74
N GLY A 63 -7.40 -12.64 -5.46
CA GLY A 63 -6.74 -13.47 -4.43
C GLY A 63 -5.21 -13.34 -4.40
N LEU A 64 -4.65 -12.30 -5.02
CA LEU A 64 -3.24 -11.97 -4.89
C LEU A 64 -3.00 -11.14 -3.64
N ILE A 65 -1.82 -11.30 -3.04
CA ILE A 65 -1.33 -10.46 -1.96
C ILE A 65 0.00 -9.84 -2.39
N PHE A 66 0.08 -8.53 -2.24
CA PHE A 66 1.28 -7.77 -2.50
C PHE A 66 1.82 -7.16 -1.21
N GLU A 67 3.13 -7.27 -1.03
CA GLU A 67 3.88 -6.50 -0.05
C GLU A 67 4.45 -5.25 -0.73
N THR A 68 4.24 -4.10 -0.10
CA THR A 68 4.73 -2.82 -0.61
C THR A 68 5.00 -1.83 0.52
N MET A 69 5.73 -0.78 0.19
CA MET A 69 5.99 0.38 1.04
C MET A 69 5.87 1.63 0.18
N LEU A 70 5.07 2.59 0.64
CA LEU A 70 4.86 3.87 -0.02
C LEU A 70 5.50 4.98 0.81
N MET A 71 6.22 5.88 0.13
CA MET A 71 6.85 7.03 0.77
C MET A 71 6.23 8.34 0.34
N PHE A 72 6.10 9.26 1.28
CA PHE A 72 5.77 10.65 1.01
C PHE A 72 7.05 11.41 0.67
N ASN A 73 7.04 12.11 -0.48
CA ASN A 73 8.10 13.03 -0.87
C ASN A 73 7.44 14.31 -1.43
N GLU A 74 7.65 15.42 -0.73
CA GLU A 74 7.06 16.73 -1.01
C GLU A 74 7.51 17.32 -2.36
N ASP A 75 8.76 17.06 -2.76
CA ASP A 75 9.44 17.77 -3.85
C ASP A 75 9.32 17.09 -5.22
N SER A 76 8.52 16.02 -5.33
CA SER A 76 8.45 15.24 -6.56
C SER A 76 7.48 15.85 -7.59
N PHE A 77 7.81 17.06 -8.06
CA PHE A 77 7.17 17.75 -9.20
C PHE A 77 7.78 17.36 -10.55
N PHE A 78 9.03 16.88 -10.59
CA PHE A 78 9.72 16.45 -11.81
C PHE A 78 10.53 15.16 -11.67
N SER A 79 10.54 14.54 -10.49
CA SER A 79 11.28 13.31 -10.29
C SER A 79 10.37 12.11 -10.51
N SER A 80 10.75 11.29 -11.49
CA SER A 80 10.55 9.85 -11.52
C SER A 80 11.21 9.17 -10.28
N GLY A 81 11.03 9.74 -9.09
CA GLY A 81 11.43 9.18 -7.80
C GLY A 81 10.30 8.30 -7.35
N THR A 82 10.46 7.01 -7.61
CA THR A 82 9.48 5.95 -7.42
C THR A 82 9.01 5.91 -5.97
N ILE A 83 7.86 6.54 -5.69
CA ILE A 83 7.16 6.44 -4.40
C ILE A 83 6.86 4.98 -4.05
N GLU A 84 6.71 4.17 -5.10
CA GLU A 84 6.56 2.73 -5.06
C GLU A 84 7.95 2.06 -5.01
N GLN A 85 8.47 1.86 -3.80
CA GLN A 85 9.79 1.28 -3.61
C GLN A 85 9.86 -0.15 -4.15
N TYR A 86 8.81 -0.95 -3.91
CA TYR A 86 8.67 -2.29 -4.46
C TYR A 86 7.21 -2.77 -4.48
N TRP A 87 6.93 -3.77 -5.32
CA TRP A 87 5.69 -4.54 -5.34
C TRP A 87 6.08 -6.00 -5.45
N ILE A 88 6.11 -6.69 -4.33
CA ILE A 88 6.47 -8.11 -4.29
C ILE A 88 5.18 -8.88 -4.08
N GLN A 89 4.84 -9.72 -5.04
CA GLN A 89 3.78 -10.68 -4.85
C GLN A 89 4.26 -11.71 -3.80
N ALA A 90 3.54 -11.82 -2.69
CA ALA A 90 3.87 -12.78 -1.65
C ALA A 90 3.76 -14.20 -2.22
N ARG A 91 4.88 -14.93 -2.25
CA ARG A 91 4.90 -16.35 -2.64
C ARG A 91 4.55 -17.19 -1.43
N TRP A 92 3.33 -17.71 -1.43
CA TRP A 92 2.76 -18.51 -0.37
C TRP A 92 3.70 -19.63 0.11
N THR A 93 4.06 -19.58 1.39
CA THR A 93 4.23 -20.78 2.19
C THR A 93 3.18 -20.73 3.29
N PHE A 94 2.58 -21.87 3.65
CA PHE A 94 1.46 -21.98 4.60
C PHE A 94 1.69 -21.22 5.93
N TYR A 95 2.94 -21.04 6.33
CA TYR A 95 3.31 -20.33 7.55
C TYR A 95 3.10 -18.80 7.50
N PHE A 96 3.13 -18.20 6.31
CA PHE A 96 2.96 -16.76 6.14
C PHE A 96 1.50 -16.32 6.30
N LEU A 97 0.55 -17.13 5.83
CA LEU A 97 -0.89 -16.89 6.04
C LEU A 97 -1.25 -17.00 7.53
N LEU A 98 -0.68 -17.96 8.25
CA LEU A 98 -0.88 -18.11 9.70
C LEU A 98 -0.29 -16.91 10.47
N PHE A 99 0.89 -16.42 10.07
CA PHE A 99 1.51 -15.25 10.68
C PHE A 99 0.72 -13.96 10.44
N MET A 100 0.19 -13.76 9.21
CA MET A 100 -0.69 -12.63 8.91
C MET A 100 -2.00 -12.65 9.70
N ILE A 101 -2.64 -13.81 9.82
CA ILE A 101 -3.86 -13.94 10.63
C ILE A 101 -3.55 -13.58 12.08
N VAL A 102 -2.44 -14.06 12.64
CA VAL A 102 -2.05 -13.76 14.02
C VAL A 102 -1.77 -12.26 14.23
N GLN A 103 -1.11 -11.57 13.28
CA GLN A 103 -0.81 -10.13 13.41
C GLN A 103 -1.98 -9.19 13.11
N ILE A 104 -3.07 -9.68 12.50
CA ILE A 104 -4.28 -8.87 12.23
C ILE A 104 -5.28 -8.93 13.40
N PHE A 105 -5.16 -9.92 14.29
CA PHE A 105 -6.10 -10.14 15.41
C PHE A 105 -5.54 -9.82 16.81
N ASP A 106 -4.30 -9.33 16.91
CA ASP A 106 -3.71 -8.75 18.14
C ASP A 106 -3.43 -7.25 17.93
#